data_AF-A0AAW6FRS1-F1
#
_entry.id   AF-A0AAW6FRS1-F1
#
_cell.length_a   1.000
_cell.length_b   1.000
_cell.length_c   1.000
_cell.angle_alpha   90.00
_cell.angle_beta   90.00
_cell.angle_gamma   90.00
#
_symmetry.space_group_name_H-M   'P 1'
#
loop_
_entity.id
_entity.type
_entity.pdbx_description
1 polymer ?
#
loop_
_entity_poly.entity_id
_entity_poly.type
_entity_poly.pdbx_seq_one_letter_code
_entity_poly.pdbx_strand_id
1 'polypeptide(L)'
;MKSKKRKKYTPLRSFSWSKSEAKTTDQLLVESTVSEWYDAKHRTMSKEEIIFINSLPIENCRLCNSSEFTKNGHRKDGIQIYFSKTCHHQFNPLANTIFDSKKIPISE
;
A
#
# COMPACT_ATOMS: atom_id res chain seq x y z
N MET A 1 -11.12 32.28 5.10
CA MET A 1 -11.12 30.92 5.72
C MET A 1 -9.76 30.67 6.35
N LYS A 2 -9.64 30.57 7.68
CA LYS A 2 -8.36 30.28 8.34
C LYS A 2 -8.02 28.80 8.14
N SER A 3 -6.94 28.49 7.43
CA SER A 3 -6.52 27.09 7.25
C SER A 3 -6.12 26.52 8.61
N LYS A 4 -6.80 25.44 9.05
CA LYS A 4 -6.38 24.71 10.24
C LYS A 4 -5.05 24.02 9.91
N LYS A 5 -3.95 24.45 10.53
CA LYS A 5 -2.65 23.77 10.39
C LYS A 5 -2.83 22.30 10.80
N ARG A 6 -2.63 21.37 9.86
CA ARG A 6 -2.63 19.93 10.16
C ARG A 6 -1.52 19.62 11.15
N LYS A 7 -1.88 18.98 12.27
CA LYS A 7 -0.91 18.47 13.25
C LYS A 7 -0.05 17.41 12.55
N LYS A 8 1.25 17.66 12.41
CA LYS A 8 2.20 16.66 11.90
C LYS A 8 2.54 15.71 13.05
N TYR A 9 2.27 14.42 12.86
CA TYR A 9 2.71 13.38 13.78
C TYR A 9 4.14 12.96 13.43
N THR A 10 4.95 12.77 14.45
CA THR A 10 6.31 12.23 14.30
C THR A 10 6.20 10.76 13.88
N PRO A 11 6.92 10.30 12.84
CA PRO A 11 6.93 8.89 12.44
C PRO A 11 7.40 7.99 13.58
N LEU A 12 6.91 6.75 13.65
CA LEU A 12 7.28 5.78 14.69
C LEU A 12 8.80 5.50 14.73
N ARG A 13 9.48 5.65 13.58
CA ARG A 13 10.93 5.46 13.43
C ARG A 13 11.76 6.72 13.73
N SER A 14 11.16 7.76 14.30
CA SER A 14 11.88 8.97 14.68
C SER A 14 11.96 9.04 16.19
N PHE A 15 13.19 8.99 16.70
CA PHE A 15 13.51 9.03 18.12
C PHE A 15 14.08 10.40 18.50
N SER A 16 13.98 10.76 19.78
CA SER A 16 14.54 12.03 20.28
C SER A 16 16.07 12.09 20.12
N TRP A 17 16.74 10.93 20.10
CA TRP A 17 18.19 10.80 19.92
C TRP A 17 18.62 10.50 18.47
N SER A 18 17.71 10.46 17.49
CA SER A 18 18.07 10.11 16.10
C SER A 18 19.08 11.07 15.46
N LYS A 19 19.20 12.30 15.97
CA LYS A 19 20.17 13.31 15.50
C LYS A 19 21.53 13.25 16.21
N SER A 20 21.66 12.43 17.25
CA SER A 20 22.92 12.26 17.97
C SER A 20 23.87 11.37 17.17
N GLU A 21 25.12 11.80 17.02
CA GLU A 21 26.17 10.99 16.38
C GLU A 21 26.64 9.85 17.30
N ALA A 22 26.69 10.09 18.61
CA ALA A 22 26.97 9.07 19.60
C ALA A 22 25.66 8.42 20.07
N LYS A 23 25.50 7.13 19.80
CA LYS A 23 24.36 6.32 20.23
C LYS A 23 24.82 5.24 21.20
N THR A 24 24.06 5.02 22.27
CA THR A 24 24.31 3.90 23.18
C THR A 24 23.87 2.58 22.56
N THR A 25 24.38 1.46 23.08
CA THR A 25 23.98 0.12 22.64
C THR A 25 22.48 -0.10 22.73
N ASP A 26 21.84 0.36 23.81
CA ASP A 26 20.39 0.23 24.01
C ASP A 26 19.59 1.04 22.98
N GLN A 27 20.06 2.25 22.65
CA GLN A 27 19.44 3.09 21.63
C GLN A 27 19.49 2.42 20.25
N LEU A 28 20.62 1.79 19.92
CA LEU A 28 20.77 1.03 18.67
C LEU A 28 19.85 -0.18 18.63
N LEU A 29 19.71 -0.92 19.75
CA LEU A 29 18.80 -2.06 19.85
C LEU A 29 17.33 -1.64 19.65
N VAL A 30 16.92 -0.53 20.26
CA VAL A 30 15.56 -0.01 20.10
C VAL A 30 15.30 0.45 18.66
N GLU A 31 16.25 1.18 18.06
CA GLU A 31 16.14 1.64 16.67
C GLU A 31 16.02 0.47 15.69
N SER A 32 16.86 -0.56 15.83
CA SER A 32 16.83 -1.73 14.95
C SER A 32 15.52 -2.49 15.08
N THR A 33 15.07 -2.75 16.32
CA THR A 33 13.82 -3.49 16.60
C THR A 33 12.61 -2.78 16.01
N VAL A 34 12.49 -1.46 16.21
CA VAL A 34 11.36 -0.68 15.69
C VAL A 34 11.41 -0.57 14.16
N SER A 35 12.60 -0.49 13.57
CA SER A 35 12.74 -0.51 12.12
C SER A 35 12.29 -1.85 11.55
N GLU A 36 12.73 -2.96 12.12
CA GLU A 36 12.33 -4.31 11.72
C GLU A 36 10.81 -4.49 11.77
N TRP A 37 10.17 -4.10 12.88
CA TRP A 37 8.71 -4.17 12.99
C TRP A 37 7.98 -3.29 11.98
N TYR A 38 8.53 -2.10 11.71
CA TYR A 38 7.97 -1.24 10.69
C TYR A 38 8.05 -1.90 9.32
N ASP A 39 9.21 -2.41 8.95
CA ASP A 39 9.46 -2.99 7.64
C ASP A 39 8.64 -4.28 7.44
N ALA A 40 8.45 -5.07 8.50
CA ALA A 40 7.53 -6.21 8.50
C ALA A 40 6.09 -5.79 8.17
N LYS A 41 5.58 -4.72 8.80
CA LYS A 41 4.20 -4.23 8.60
C LYS A 41 3.99 -3.40 7.34
N HIS A 42 5.07 -2.87 6.74
CA HIS A 42 5.02 -2.03 5.54
C HIS A 42 5.81 -2.63 4.39
N ARG A 43 5.91 -3.96 4.36
CA ARG A 43 6.61 -4.69 3.30
C ARG A 43 5.99 -4.38 1.95
N THR A 44 6.85 -4.23 0.94
CA THR A 44 6.40 -4.13 -0.44
C THR A 44 5.92 -5.49 -0.92
N MET A 45 4.90 -5.51 -1.80
CA MET A 45 4.45 -6.76 -2.43
C MET A 45 5.60 -7.43 -3.19
N SER A 46 5.68 -8.75 -3.09
CA SER A 46 6.65 -9.52 -3.85
C SER A 46 6.25 -9.61 -5.33
N LYS A 47 7.18 -10.01 -6.19
CA LYS A 47 6.90 -10.18 -7.63
C LYS A 47 5.86 -11.29 -7.84
N GLU A 48 5.95 -12.36 -7.07
CA GLU A 48 5.05 -13.52 -7.10
C GLU A 48 3.63 -13.10 -6.72
N GLU A 49 3.50 -12.24 -5.71
CA GLU A 49 2.21 -11.71 -5.29
C GLU A 49 1.56 -10.83 -6.38
N ILE A 50 2.35 -9.98 -7.04
CA ILE A 50 1.87 -9.16 -8.15
C ILE A 50 1.41 -10.05 -9.32
N ILE A 51 2.18 -11.10 -9.65
CA ILE A 51 1.82 -12.07 -10.68
C ILE A 51 0.50 -12.76 -10.32
N PHE A 52 0.36 -13.22 -9.08
CA PHE A 52 -0.87 -13.83 -8.58
C PHE A 52 -2.07 -12.89 -8.71
N ILE A 53 -1.96 -11.65 -8.22
CA ILE A 53 -3.04 -10.66 -8.30
C ILE A 53 -3.46 -10.40 -9.76
N ASN A 54 -2.48 -10.27 -10.66
CA ASN A 54 -2.73 -10.04 -12.07
C ASN A 54 -3.32 -11.27 -12.79
N SER A 55 -3.15 -12.47 -12.23
CA SER A 55 -3.75 -13.71 -12.75
C SER A 55 -5.21 -13.92 -12.36
N LEU A 56 -5.72 -13.15 -11.37
CA LEU A 56 -7.09 -13.28 -10.90
C LEU A 56 -8.09 -12.99 -12.04
N PRO A 57 -9.08 -13.86 -12.29
CA PRO A 57 -10.08 -13.61 -13.32
C PRO A 57 -10.93 -12.39 -12.96
N ILE A 58 -11.22 -11.57 -13.97
CA ILE A 58 -12.08 -10.40 -13.88
C ILE A 58 -13.14 -10.53 -14.97
N GLU A 59 -14.38 -10.79 -14.55
CA GLU A 59 -15.53 -10.91 -15.46
C GLU A 59 -16.36 -9.63 -15.48
N ASN A 60 -16.33 -8.86 -14.38
CA ASN A 60 -17.13 -7.67 -14.20
C ASN A 60 -16.35 -6.59 -13.45
N CYS A 61 -16.76 -5.34 -13.63
CA CYS A 61 -16.28 -4.22 -12.85
C CYS A 61 -16.65 -4.41 -11.38
N ARG A 62 -15.66 -4.38 -10.49
CA ARG A 62 -15.90 -4.60 -9.06
C ARG A 62 -16.64 -3.46 -8.35
N LEU A 63 -16.82 -2.31 -9.02
CA LEU A 63 -17.49 -1.12 -8.48
C LEU A 63 -18.97 -1.05 -8.89
N CYS A 64 -19.30 -1.36 -10.15
CA CYS A 64 -20.67 -1.25 -10.69
C CYS A 64 -21.24 -2.55 -11.26
N ASN A 65 -20.47 -3.65 -11.21
CA ASN A 65 -20.83 -4.98 -11.70
C ASN A 65 -21.11 -5.10 -13.22
N SER A 66 -20.74 -4.09 -14.01
CA SER A 66 -20.83 -4.15 -15.48
C SER A 66 -19.73 -5.01 -16.09
N SER A 67 -20.05 -5.78 -17.11
CA SER A 67 -19.10 -6.54 -17.94
C SER A 67 -18.36 -5.67 -18.96
N GLU A 68 -18.75 -4.41 -19.11
CA GLU A 68 -18.12 -3.47 -20.04
C GLU A 68 -16.91 -2.75 -19.42
N PHE A 69 -15.73 -3.32 -19.62
CA PHE A 69 -14.47 -2.71 -19.19
C PHE A 69 -13.31 -3.05 -20.13
N THR A 70 -12.21 -2.31 -20.00
CA THR A 70 -10.98 -2.53 -20.77
C THR A 70 -9.76 -2.50 -19.87
N LYS A 71 -8.67 -3.17 -20.28
CA LYS A 71 -7.37 -3.02 -19.64
C LYS A 71 -6.86 -1.59 -19.83
N ASN A 72 -6.34 -0.98 -18.77
CA ASN A 72 -5.89 0.41 -18.73
C ASN A 72 -4.48 0.52 -18.11
N GLY A 73 -3.54 -0.27 -18.63
CA GLY A 73 -2.14 -0.26 -18.19
C GLY A 73 -1.93 -0.80 -16.77
N HIS A 74 -0.78 -0.46 -16.18
CA HIS A 74 -0.37 -0.93 -14.86
C HIS A 74 -0.11 0.26 -13.94
N ARG A 75 -0.36 0.06 -12.65
CA ARG A 75 0.05 1.00 -11.61
C ARG A 75 1.56 0.90 -11.35
N LYS A 76 2.12 1.86 -10.60
CA LYS A 76 3.55 1.90 -10.23
C LYS A 76 4.10 0.62 -9.58
N ASP A 77 3.25 -0.18 -8.95
CA ASP A 77 3.58 -1.45 -8.28
C ASP A 77 3.37 -2.67 -9.18
N GLY A 78 3.05 -2.48 -10.47
CA GLY A 78 2.89 -3.56 -11.44
C GLY A 78 1.50 -4.21 -11.46
N ILE A 79 0.55 -3.77 -10.63
CA ILE A 79 -0.81 -4.31 -10.65
C ILE A 79 -1.59 -3.73 -11.85
N GLN A 80 -2.29 -4.61 -12.58
CA GLN A 80 -3.13 -4.28 -13.71
C GLN A 80 -4.27 -3.35 -13.28
N ILE A 81 -4.48 -2.28 -14.05
CA ILE A 81 -5.64 -1.39 -13.91
C ILE A 81 -6.62 -1.70 -15.04
N TYR A 82 -7.90 -1.65 -14.72
CA TYR A 82 -9.01 -1.73 -15.67
C TYR A 82 -9.82 -0.43 -15.60
N PHE A 83 -10.47 -0.08 -16.71
CA PHE A 83 -11.38 1.05 -16.79
C PHE A 83 -12.77 0.56 -17.19
N SER A 84 -13.79 0.87 -16.38
CA SER A 84 -15.18 0.56 -16.72
C SER A 84 -15.74 1.59 -17.69
N LYS A 85 -16.40 1.13 -18.74
CA LYS A 85 -17.12 2.00 -19.69
C LYS A 85 -18.46 2.48 -19.16
N THR A 86 -19.01 1.81 -18.15
CA THR A 86 -20.33 2.12 -17.57
C THR A 86 -20.25 3.12 -16.43
N CYS A 87 -19.37 2.89 -15.43
CA CYS A 87 -19.23 3.82 -14.30
C CYS A 87 -18.06 4.80 -14.45
N HIS A 88 -17.27 4.69 -15.53
CA HIS A 88 -16.11 5.54 -15.82
C HIS A 88 -15.07 5.59 -14.70
N HIS A 89 -15.06 4.59 -13.81
CA HIS A 89 -14.05 4.44 -12.77
C HIS A 89 -12.98 3.44 -13.17
N GLN A 90 -11.78 3.67 -12.65
CA GLN A 90 -10.69 2.71 -12.69
C GLN A 90 -10.81 1.75 -11.50
N PHE A 91 -10.49 0.49 -11.73
CA PHE A 91 -10.43 -0.51 -10.68
C PHE A 91 -9.27 -1.47 -10.94
N ASN A 92 -8.88 -2.21 -9.90
CA ASN A 92 -7.86 -3.24 -9.96
C ASN A 92 -8.47 -4.59 -9.53
N PRO A 93 -7.77 -5.72 -9.70
CA PRO A 93 -8.30 -7.02 -9.30
C PRO A 93 -8.70 -7.16 -7.84
N LEU A 94 -8.15 -6.32 -6.95
CA LEU A 94 -8.46 -6.30 -5.52
C LEU A 94 -9.51 -5.24 -5.14
N ALA A 95 -10.04 -4.49 -6.10
CA ALA A 95 -11.06 -3.47 -5.82
C ALA A 95 -12.26 -4.07 -5.06
N ASN A 96 -12.75 -3.36 -4.04
CA ASN A 96 -13.81 -3.81 -3.13
C ASN A 96 -13.50 -5.10 -2.35
N THR A 97 -12.22 -5.44 -2.16
CA THR A 97 -11.79 -6.49 -1.22
C THR A 97 -11.15 -5.86 0.02
N ILE A 98 -10.96 -6.66 1.08
CA ILE A 98 -10.21 -6.24 2.28
C ILE A 98 -8.77 -5.79 1.95
N PHE A 99 -8.20 -6.28 0.84
CA PHE A 99 -6.85 -5.98 0.39
C PHE A 99 -6.75 -4.74 -0.52
N ASP A 100 -7.87 -4.10 -0.89
CA ASP A 100 -7.85 -2.91 -1.77
C ASP A 100 -7.08 -1.73 -1.15
N SER A 101 -7.12 -1.64 0.18
CA SER A 101 -6.42 -0.60 0.94
C SER A 101 -4.89 -0.79 0.98
N LYS A 102 -4.37 -1.96 0.58
CA LYS A 102 -2.95 -2.35 0.54
C LYS A 102 -2.14 -2.08 1.80
N LYS A 103 -2.81 -1.98 2.95
CA LYS A 103 -2.09 -1.78 4.21
C LYS A 103 -1.28 -3.02 4.59
N ILE A 104 -1.64 -4.16 3.99
CA ILE A 104 -1.15 -5.49 4.29
C ILE A 104 -1.10 -6.23 2.94
N PRO A 105 0.01 -6.92 2.59
CA PRO A 105 0.04 -7.86 1.47
C PRO A 105 -0.96 -9.00 1.67
N ILE A 106 -1.33 -9.69 0.60
CA ILE A 106 -2.24 -10.84 0.63
C ILE A 106 -1.61 -12.03 1.35
N SER A 107 -0.28 -12.11 1.34
CA SER A 107 0.50 -13.21 1.90
C SER A 107 0.89 -13.01 3.37
N GLU A 108 0.30 -12.04 4.06
CA GLU A 108 0.38 -11.90 5.53
C GLU A 108 -0.77 -12.64 6.20
#